data_AF-A0A6I2TWA0-F1
#
_entry.id   AF-A0A6I2TWA0-F1
#
_cell.length_a   1.000
_cell.length_b   1.000
_cell.length_c   1.000
_cell.angle_alpha   90.00
_cell.angle_beta   90.00
_cell.angle_gamma   90.00
#
_symmetry.space_group_name_H-M   'P 1'
#
loop_
_entity.id
_entity.type
_entity.pdbx_description
1 polymer ?
#
loop_
_entity_poly.entity_id
_entity_poly.type
_entity_poly.pdbx_seq_one_letter_code
_entity_poly.pdbx_strand_id
1 'polypeptide(L)'
;MNEDEILKAAENANMIVCGYTFTRTKDNYIRVLNIRPPFHALVMSPDRDVYETSMDDIELSIVLGYWAKNKKYMEENAYAEVL
;
A
#
# COMPACT_ATOMS: atom_id res chain seq x y z
N MET A 1 -6.98 15.21 -1.46
CA MET A 1 -6.60 15.18 -0.04
C MET A 1 -5.89 16.47 0.31
N ASN A 2 -6.11 17.01 1.50
CA ASN A 2 -5.32 18.11 2.06
C ASN A 2 -4.04 17.58 2.74
N GLU A 3 -3.18 18.48 3.23
CA GLU A 3 -1.89 18.12 3.83
C GLU A 3 -2.04 17.26 5.09
N ASP A 4 -2.99 17.59 5.97
CA ASP A 4 -3.26 16.82 7.19
C ASP A 4 -3.73 15.40 6.88
N GLU A 5 -4.53 15.21 5.83
CA GLU A 5 -4.99 13.90 5.36
C GLU A 5 -3.84 13.09 4.78
N ILE A 6 -2.93 13.74 4.03
CA ILE A 6 -1.72 13.11 3.48
C ILE A 6 -0.81 12.64 4.61
N LEU A 7 -0.59 13.49 5.62
CA LEU A 7 0.24 13.17 6.77
C LEU A 7 -0.36 11.98 7.54
N LYS A 8 -1.66 12.01 7.84
CA LYS A 8 -2.35 10.89 8.49
C LYS A 8 -2.25 9.60 7.69
N ALA A 9 -2.38 9.66 6.36
CA ALA A 9 -2.25 8.48 5.51
C ALA A 9 -0.83 7.90 5.54
N ALA A 10 0.20 8.76 5.60
CA ALA A 10 1.58 8.35 5.72
C ALA A 10 1.90 7.76 7.11
N GLU A 11 1.45 8.40 8.19
CA GLU A 11 1.65 7.94 9.57
C GLU A 11 1.02 6.57 9.83
N ASN A 12 -0.14 6.30 9.22
CA ASN A 12 -0.83 5.01 9.36
C ASN A 12 -0.34 3.93 8.37
N ALA A 13 0.60 4.26 7.47
CA ALA A 13 1.09 3.31 6.48
C ALA A 13 2.00 2.26 7.13
N ASN A 14 1.80 0.99 6.79
CA ASN A 14 2.78 -0.05 7.13
C ASN A 14 4.04 0.06 6.25
N MET A 15 3.88 0.56 5.02
CA MET A 15 4.98 0.75 4.08
C MET A 15 4.65 1.90 3.13
N ILE A 16 5.65 2.69 2.73
CA ILE A 16 5.51 3.74 1.72
C ILE A 16 6.54 3.51 0.61
N VAL A 17 6.09 3.42 -0.64
CA VAL A 17 6.97 3.25 -1.81
C VAL A 17 6.59 4.28 -2.87
N CYS A 18 7.51 5.17 -3.23
CA CYS A 18 7.33 6.16 -4.30
C CYS A 18 6.02 6.98 -4.20
N GLY A 19 5.61 7.33 -2.97
CA GLY A 19 4.38 8.11 -2.73
C GLY A 19 3.09 7.27 -2.70
N TYR A 20 3.19 5.95 -2.74
CA TYR A 20 2.09 5.04 -2.46
C TYR A 20 2.21 4.52 -1.03
N THR A 21 1.18 4.74 -0.21
CA THR A 21 1.07 4.14 1.11
C THR A 21 0.42 2.78 0.99
N PHE A 22 0.95 1.78 1.68
CA PHE A 22 0.41 0.43 1.78
C PHE A 22 -0.02 0.19 3.22
N THR A 23 -1.24 -0.28 3.39
CA THR A 23 -1.82 -0.60 4.70
C THR A 23 -2.46 -1.97 4.68
N ARG A 24 -2.29 -2.73 5.75
CA ARG A 24 -2.98 -4.02 5.96
C ARG A 24 -4.21 -3.80 6.84
N THR A 25 -5.37 -4.25 6.37
CA THR A 25 -6.58 -4.21 7.18
C THR A 25 -6.64 -5.39 8.15
N LYS A 26 -7.57 -5.33 9.12
CA LYS A 26 -7.82 -6.45 10.05
C LYS A 26 -8.26 -7.74 9.33
N ASP A 27 -8.93 -7.60 8.19
CA ASP A 27 -9.39 -8.71 7.33
C ASP A 27 -8.34 -9.13 6.29
N ASN A 28 -7.08 -8.73 6.51
CA ASN A 28 -5.92 -9.08 5.68
C ASN A 28 -5.95 -8.52 4.24
N TYR A 29 -6.78 -7.53 3.94
CA TYR A 29 -6.71 -6.80 2.66
C TYR A 29 -5.53 -5.83 2.66
N ILE A 30 -4.97 -5.62 1.47
CA ILE A 30 -3.98 -4.58 1.23
C ILE A 30 -4.68 -3.39 0.57
N ARG A 31 -4.62 -2.24 1.24
CA ARG A 31 -5.07 -0.97 0.66
C ARG A 31 -3.85 -0.16 0.27
N VAL A 32 -3.87 0.33 -0.97
CA VAL A 32 -2.85 1.22 -1.50
C VAL A 32 -3.48 2.57 -1.81
N LEU A 33 -2.82 3.66 -1.40
CA LEU A 33 -3.25 5.01 -1.69
C LEU A 33 -2.07 5.83 -2.22
N ASN A 34 -2.21 6.42 -3.40
CA ASN A 34 -1.29 7.43 -3.89
C ASN A 34 -1.57 8.72 -3.11
N ILE A 35 -0.63 9.16 -2.27
CA ILE A 35 -0.77 10.41 -1.50
C ILE A 35 -0.36 11.64 -2.30
N ARG A 36 -0.16 11.50 -3.63
CA ARG A 36 0.06 12.60 -4.57
C ARG A 36 -1.13 12.71 -5.53
N PRO A 37 -1.52 13.94 -5.96
CA PRO A 37 -2.54 14.12 -6.98
C PRO A 37 -2.21 13.35 -8.27
N PRO A 38 -3.18 12.72 -8.94
CA PRO A 38 -4.64 12.78 -8.72
C PRO A 38 -5.24 11.87 -7.62
N PHE A 39 -4.44 11.31 -6.70
CA PHE A 39 -4.89 10.48 -5.57
C PHE A 39 -5.68 9.22 -5.99
N HIS A 40 -5.00 8.27 -6.63
CA HIS A 40 -5.58 6.97 -6.96
C HIS A 40 -5.44 5.95 -5.82
N ALA A 41 -6.30 4.93 -5.85
CA ALA A 41 -6.35 3.90 -4.82
C ALA A 41 -6.52 2.50 -5.40
N LEU A 42 -6.14 1.50 -4.61
CA LEU A 42 -6.26 0.09 -4.91
C LEU A 42 -6.61 -0.69 -3.63
N VAL A 43 -7.50 -1.66 -3.75
CA VAL A 43 -7.76 -2.68 -2.74
C VAL A 43 -7.50 -4.05 -3.37
N MET A 44 -6.66 -4.87 -2.74
CA MET A 44 -6.29 -6.19 -3.24
C MET A 44 -6.04 -7.21 -2.11
N SER A 45 -6.00 -8.49 -2.47
CA SER A 45 -5.50 -9.56 -1.61
C SER A 45 -3.97 -9.48 -1.45
N PRO A 46 -3.36 -10.10 -0.43
CA PRO A 46 -1.90 -10.23 -0.34
C PRO A 46 -1.26 -10.95 -1.54
N ASP A 47 -2.04 -11.76 -2.27
CA ASP A 47 -1.62 -12.49 -3.46
C ASP A 47 -1.84 -11.71 -4.77
N ARG A 48 -2.28 -10.45 -4.67
CA ARG A 48 -2.50 -9.47 -5.77
C ARG A 48 -3.81 -9.63 -6.54
N ASP A 49 -4.80 -10.32 -6.00
CA ASP A 49 -6.14 -10.28 -6.58
C ASP A 49 -6.74 -8.90 -6.33
N VAL A 50 -6.99 -8.15 -7.39
CA VAL A 50 -7.53 -6.78 -7.33
C VAL A 50 -9.04 -6.84 -7.15
N TYR A 51 -9.54 -6.19 -6.09
CA TYR A 51 -10.98 -6.07 -5.82
C TYR A 51 -11.55 -4.77 -6.38
N GLU A 52 -10.84 -3.66 -6.19
CA GLU A 52 -11.27 -2.35 -6.66
C GLU A 52 -10.05 -1.44 -6.88
N THR A 53 -10.07 -0.64 -7.94
CA THR A 53 -9.03 0.36 -8.20
C THR A 53 -9.54 1.52 -9.04
N SER A 54 -8.98 2.70 -8.83
CA SER A 54 -9.12 3.87 -9.70
C SER A 54 -7.90 4.12 -10.60
N MET A 55 -6.89 3.25 -10.52
CA MET A 55 -5.66 3.34 -11.29
C MET A 55 -5.89 2.84 -12.72
N ASP A 56 -5.19 3.42 -13.69
CA ASP A 56 -5.10 2.85 -15.03
C ASP A 56 -4.21 1.60 -15.07
N ASP A 57 -4.23 0.87 -16.19
CA ASP A 57 -3.49 -0.39 -16.34
C ASP A 57 -1.97 -0.23 -16.14
N ILE A 58 -1.41 0.93 -16.50
CA ILE A 58 0.03 1.21 -16.39
C ILE A 58 0.39 1.44 -14.93
N GLU A 59 -0.35 2.33 -14.25
CA GLU A 59 -0.16 2.62 -12.84
C GLU A 59 -0.39 1.38 -11.98
N LEU A 60 -1.46 0.62 -12.25
CA LEU A 60 -1.76 -0.63 -11.55
C LEU A 60 -0.60 -1.62 -11.67
N SER A 61 -0.06 -1.81 -12.88
CA SER A 61 1.09 -2.69 -13.11
C SER A 61 2.33 -2.24 -12.30
N ILE A 62 2.58 -0.93 -12.22
CA ILE A 62 3.69 -0.37 -11.42
C ILE A 62 3.46 -0.67 -9.93
N VAL A 63 2.28 -0.40 -9.40
CA VAL A 63 1.94 -0.60 -7.98
C VAL A 63 1.99 -2.07 -7.58
N LEU A 64 1.49 -2.98 -8.42
CA LEU A 64 1.62 -4.43 -8.23
C LEU A 64 3.09 -4.87 -8.25
N GLY A 65 3.92 -4.22 -9.06
CA GLY A 65 5.37 -4.39 -9.07
C GLY A 65 6.04 -3.94 -7.76
N TYR A 66 5.60 -2.81 -7.19
CA TYR A 66 6.06 -2.37 -5.86
C TYR A 66 5.67 -3.37 -4.77
N TRP A 67 4.43 -3.85 -4.77
CA TRP A 67 4.00 -4.87 -3.81
C TRP A 67 4.85 -6.14 -3.90
N ALA A 68 5.01 -6.69 -5.10
CA ALA A 68 5.75 -7.94 -5.30
C ALA A 68 7.19 -7.88 -4.76
N LYS A 69 7.86 -6.73 -4.90
CA LYS A 69 9.24 -6.53 -4.43
C LYS A 69 9.36 -6.27 -2.93
N ASN A 70 8.31 -5.72 -2.31
CA ASN A 70 8.40 -5.15 -0.96
C ASN A 70 7.46 -5.81 0.07
N LYS A 71 6.58 -6.74 -0.30
CA LYS A 71 5.60 -7.36 0.62
C LYS A 71 6.20 -7.99 1.88
N LYS A 72 7.47 -8.41 1.85
CA LYS A 72 8.23 -8.91 3.01
C LYS A 72 8.32 -7.92 4.18
N TYR A 73 8.19 -6.62 3.91
CA TYR A 73 8.20 -5.58 4.94
C TYR A 73 6.82 -5.37 5.60
N MET A 74 5.81 -6.11 5.14
CA MET A 74 4.43 -6.05 5.65
C MET A 74 4.09 -7.23 6.58
N GLU A 75 5.09 -8.02 6.96
CA GLU A 75 4.98 -9.17 7.87
C GLU A 75 5.58 -8.78 9.23
N GLU A 76 4.80 -8.91 10.31
CA GLU A 76 5.13 -8.40 11.65
C GLU A 76 6.39 -9.02 12.29
N ASN A 77 6.93 -10.12 11.73
CA ASN A 77 7.98 -10.93 12.36
C ASN A 77 9.39 -10.79 11.76
N ALA A 78 9.66 -9.87 10.83
CA ALA A 78 10.99 -9.76 10.24
C ALA A 78 12.10 -9.30 11.21
N TYR A 79 11.75 -8.85 12.42
CA TYR A 79 12.69 -8.28 13.40
C TYR A 79 12.52 -8.80 14.84
N ALA A 80 11.62 -9.76 15.10
CA ALA A 80 11.25 -10.16 16.46
C ALA A 80 11.98 -11.41 17.02
N GLU A 81 12.82 -12.10 16.23
CA GLU A 81 13.55 -13.32 16.68
C GLU A 81 15.06 -13.09 16.89
N VAL A 82 15.47 -11.92 17.37
CA VAL A 82 16.83 -11.73 17.89
C VAL A 82 16.78 -11.10 19.28
N LEU A 83 16.29 -11.86 20.26
CA LEU A 83 16.58 -11.68 21.69
C LEU A 83 16.69 -13.04 22.38
#